data_AF-A0A6G3Q2H8-F1
#
_entry.id   AF-A0A6G3Q2H8-F1
#
_cell.length_a   1.000
_cell.length_b   1.000
_cell.length_c   1.000
_cell.angle_alpha   90.00
_cell.angle_beta   90.00
_cell.angle_gamma   90.00
#
_symmetry.space_group_name_H-M   'P 1'
#
loop_
_entity.id
_entity.type
_entity.pdbx_description
1 polymer ?
#
loop_
_entity_poly.entity_id
_entity_poly.type
_entity_poly.pdbx_seq_one_letter_code
_entity_poly.pdbx_strand_id
1 'polypeptide(L)'
;MTSFHSWDEVKAEVFDAEDLDEISAGARRMVAEARAHRLAEMRRQLGLTQREVADRMHVRQERVSAIERGRTSSAEVGTVAAYVAALGGELEVVANFNGTRVVVA
;
A
#
# COMPACT_ATOMS: atom_id res chain seq x y z
N MET A 1 -9.19 -41.52 4.45
CA MET A 1 -10.05 -40.31 4.42
C MET A 1 -9.12 -39.11 4.53
N THR A 2 -9.15 -38.19 3.58
CA THR A 2 -8.31 -36.98 3.62
C THR A 2 -9.06 -35.92 4.41
N SER A 3 -8.52 -35.52 5.57
CA SER A 3 -9.03 -34.37 6.32
C SER A 3 -8.60 -33.09 5.62
N PHE A 4 -9.54 -32.17 5.41
CA PHE A 4 -9.26 -30.82 4.92
C PHE A 4 -9.38 -29.87 6.11
N HIS A 5 -8.29 -29.16 6.40
CA HIS A 5 -8.27 -28.12 7.42
C HIS A 5 -8.29 -26.76 6.73
N SER A 6 -9.04 -25.82 7.30
CA SER A 6 -8.93 -24.44 6.84
C SER A 6 -7.55 -23.90 7.22
N TRP A 7 -7.03 -22.99 6.39
CA TRP A 7 -5.75 -22.35 6.69
C TRP A 7 -5.78 -21.62 8.04
N ASP A 8 -6.92 -21.08 8.45
CA ASP A 8 -7.04 -20.35 9.71
C ASP A 8 -7.01 -21.28 10.94
N GLU A 9 -7.58 -22.49 10.85
CA GLU A 9 -7.46 -23.51 11.89
C GLU A 9 -6.02 -23.98 12.06
N VAL A 10 -5.33 -24.29 10.95
CA VAL A 10 -3.91 -24.71 10.99
C VAL A 10 -3.04 -23.60 11.58
N LYS A 11 -3.32 -22.35 11.23
CA LYS A 11 -2.52 -21.21 11.68
C LYS A 11 -2.65 -20.99 13.19
N ALA A 12 -3.85 -21.17 13.74
CA ALA A 12 -4.09 -21.08 15.19
C ALA A 12 -3.50 -22.25 15.99
N GLU A 13 -3.26 -23.41 15.36
CA GLU A 13 -2.60 -24.56 15.98
C GLU A 13 -1.06 -24.44 15.98
N VAL A 14 -0.50 -23.81 14.94
CA VAL A 14 0.95 -23.77 14.69
C VAL A 14 1.63 -22.53 15.30
N PHE A 15 0.94 -21.40 15.39
CA PHE A 15 1.51 -20.10 15.79
C PHE A 15 0.85 -19.60 17.08
N ASP A 16 1.66 -19.01 17.97
CA ASP A 16 1.12 -18.33 19.13
C ASP A 16 0.62 -16.90 18.80
N ALA A 17 0.11 -16.18 19.81
CA ALA A 17 -0.43 -14.84 19.58
C ALA A 17 0.62 -13.82 19.11
N GLU A 18 1.87 -13.94 19.57
CA GLU A 18 2.96 -13.05 19.18
C GLU A 18 3.37 -13.33 17.73
N ASP A 19 3.53 -14.60 17.37
CA ASP A 19 3.78 -15.05 16.00
C ASP A 19 2.70 -14.53 15.03
N LEU A 20 1.42 -14.65 15.40
CA LEU A 20 0.30 -14.21 14.57
C LEU A 20 0.30 -12.69 14.36
N ASP A 21 0.66 -11.92 15.38
CA ASP A 21 0.81 -10.47 15.30
C ASP A 21 1.99 -10.07 14.40
N GLU A 22 3.13 -10.75 14.52
CA GLU A 22 4.30 -10.54 13.67
C GLU A 22 4.02 -10.88 12.20
N ILE A 23 3.38 -12.03 11.94
CA ILE A 23 2.94 -12.44 10.60
C ILE A 23 1.99 -11.40 10.02
N SER A 24 1.02 -10.94 10.80
CA SER A 24 0.05 -9.92 10.37
C SER A 24 0.73 -8.59 10.07
N ALA A 25 1.69 -8.18 10.90
CA ALA A 25 2.50 -6.98 10.66
C ALA A 25 3.37 -7.12 9.41
N GLY A 26 4.01 -8.28 9.20
CA GLY A 26 4.79 -8.59 8.01
C GLY A 26 3.95 -8.57 6.74
N ALA A 27 2.77 -9.20 6.75
CA ALA A 27 1.83 -9.17 5.64
C ALA A 27 1.40 -7.73 5.30
N ARG A 28 1.07 -6.91 6.31
CA ARG A 28 0.74 -5.48 6.11
C ARG A 28 1.89 -4.72 5.46
N ARG A 29 3.14 -4.95 5.89
CA ARG A 29 4.33 -4.33 5.30
C ARG A 29 4.52 -4.72 3.83
N MET A 30 4.47 -6.02 3.51
CA MET A 30 4.60 -6.51 2.14
C MET A 30 3.53 -5.92 1.20
N VAL A 31 2.28 -5.83 1.67
CA VAL A 31 1.20 -5.21 0.90
C VAL A 31 1.46 -3.72 0.67
N ALA A 32 1.94 -2.99 1.67
CA ALA A 32 2.26 -1.58 1.55
C ALA A 32 3.41 -1.35 0.55
N GLU A 33 4.48 -2.14 0.62
CA GLU A 33 5.60 -2.08 -0.32
C GLU A 33 5.17 -2.39 -1.75
N ALA A 34 4.34 -3.43 -1.95
CA ALA A 34 3.80 -3.77 -3.26
C ALA A 34 2.94 -2.63 -3.86
N ARG A 35 2.16 -1.93 -3.02
CA ARG A 35 1.38 -0.75 -3.45
C ARG A 35 2.28 0.42 -3.84
N ALA A 36 3.30 0.71 -3.04
CA ALA A 36 4.29 1.74 -3.33
C ALA A 36 5.03 1.47 -4.65
N HIS A 37 5.42 0.22 -4.88
CA HIS A 37 6.04 -0.20 -6.13
C HIS A 37 5.11 0.01 -7.34
N ARG A 38 3.81 -0.30 -7.21
CA ARG A 38 2.84 -0.05 -8.29
C ARG A 38 2.72 1.43 -8.67
N LEU A 39 2.79 2.34 -7.69
CA LEU A 39 2.81 3.79 -7.97
C LEU A 39 4.07 4.22 -8.74
N ALA A 40 5.22 3.60 -8.47
CA ALA A 40 6.46 3.82 -9.23
C ALA A 40 6.33 3.30 -10.68
N GLU A 41 5.72 2.13 -10.87
CA GLU A 41 5.45 1.56 -12.19
C GLU A 41 4.52 2.45 -13.00
N MET A 42 3.42 2.93 -12.42
CA MET A 42 2.49 3.86 -13.08
C MET A 42 3.22 5.13 -13.54
N ARG A 43 4.05 5.73 -12.67
CA ARG A 43 4.88 6.88 -13.06
C ARG A 43 5.77 6.56 -14.27
N ARG A 44 6.46 5.42 -14.27
CA ARG A 44 7.34 4.99 -15.36
C ARG A 44 6.56 4.79 -16.66
N GLN A 45 5.38 4.18 -16.61
CA GLN A 45 4.50 3.98 -17.76
C GLN A 45 4.04 5.31 -18.37
N LEU A 46 3.83 6.33 -17.55
CA LEU A 46 3.52 7.69 -17.98
C LEU A 46 4.74 8.48 -18.48
N GLY A 47 5.94 7.89 -18.50
CA GLY A 47 7.17 8.52 -18.98
C GLY A 47 7.74 9.60 -18.06
N LEU A 48 7.27 9.68 -16.81
CA LEU A 48 7.68 10.73 -15.88
C LEU A 48 8.88 10.30 -15.03
N THR A 49 9.77 11.23 -14.75
CA THR A 49 10.85 11.09 -13.76
C THR A 49 10.34 11.40 -12.35
N GLN A 50 11.08 10.93 -11.33
CA GLN A 50 10.75 11.28 -9.93
C GLN A 50 10.85 12.80 -9.69
N ARG A 51 11.72 13.51 -10.43
CA ARG A 51 11.87 14.96 -10.31
C ARG A 51 10.66 15.70 -10.88
N GLU A 52 10.16 15.31 -12.05
CA GLU A 52 8.96 15.92 -12.64
C GLU A 52 7.73 15.74 -11.75
N VAL A 53 7.58 14.57 -11.12
CA VAL A 53 6.50 14.35 -10.13
C VAL A 53 6.71 15.22 -8.89
N ALA A 54 7.95 15.34 -8.40
CA ALA A 54 8.27 16.18 -7.26
C ALA A 54 7.96 17.67 -7.53
N ASP A 55 8.28 18.14 -8.73
CA ASP A 55 8.00 19.51 -9.18
C ASP A 55 6.50 19.78 -9.22
N ARG A 56 5.69 18.84 -9.73
CA ARG A 56 4.22 18.91 -9.74
C ARG A 56 3.61 18.88 -8.33
N MET A 57 4.25 18.18 -7.40
CA MET A 57 3.83 18.09 -6.00
C MET A 57 4.36 19.24 -5.13
N HIS A 58 5.26 20.09 -5.65
CA HIS A 58 5.99 21.10 -4.87
C HIS A 58 6.74 20.55 -3.66
N VAL A 59 7.35 19.37 -3.82
CA VAL A 59 8.18 18.71 -2.80
C VAL A 59 9.57 18.41 -3.34
N ARG A 60 10.48 17.98 -2.47
CA ARG A 60 11.79 17.50 -2.93
C ARG A 60 11.68 16.08 -3.49
N GLN A 61 12.56 15.72 -4.43
CA GLN A 61 12.56 14.40 -5.07
C GLN A 61 12.74 13.24 -4.06
N GLU A 62 13.40 13.46 -2.93
CA GLU A 62 13.53 12.49 -1.84
C GLU A 62 12.16 12.09 -1.27
N ARG A 63 11.18 13.00 -1.24
CA ARG A 63 9.81 12.71 -0.80
C ARG A 63 9.13 11.73 -1.75
N VAL A 64 9.23 11.96 -3.05
CA VAL A 64 8.72 11.03 -4.09
C VAL A 64 9.41 9.67 -3.98
N SER A 65 10.73 9.68 -3.77
CA SER A 65 11.54 8.48 -3.55
C SER A 65 11.13 7.68 -2.30
N ALA A 66 10.71 8.35 -1.24
CA ALA A 66 10.23 7.71 -0.01
C ALA A 66 8.84 7.09 -0.23
N ILE A 67 7.94 7.77 -0.94
CA ILE A 67 6.61 7.26 -1.32
C ILE A 67 6.75 5.96 -2.13
N GLU A 68 7.54 5.97 -3.19
CA GLU A 68 7.74 4.82 -4.09
C GLU A 68 8.41 3.61 -3.42
N ARG A 69 9.02 3.80 -2.25
CA ARG A 69 9.63 2.72 -1.45
C ARG A 69 8.83 2.33 -0.21
N GLY A 70 7.60 2.85 -0.06
CA GLY A 70 6.77 2.59 1.11
C GLY A 70 7.34 3.17 2.42
N ARG A 71 8.28 4.12 2.34
CA ARG A 71 8.94 4.78 3.48
C ARG A 71 8.21 6.06 3.92
N THR A 72 6.92 6.18 3.60
CA THR A 72 6.08 7.25 4.14
C THR A 72 5.53 6.76 5.47
N SER A 73 5.33 7.66 6.44
CA SER A 73 4.51 7.31 7.60
C SER A 73 3.17 6.78 7.07
N SER A 74 2.56 5.82 7.76
CA SER A 74 1.29 5.21 7.38
C SER A 74 0.11 6.20 7.27
N ALA A 75 0.34 7.51 7.41
CA ALA A 75 -0.61 8.50 7.89
C ALA A 75 -0.83 9.73 6.97
N GLU A 76 -0.41 9.72 5.71
CA GLU A 76 -0.76 10.85 4.83
C GLU A 76 -1.44 10.37 3.56
N VAL A 77 -2.74 10.01 3.69
CA VAL A 77 -3.66 9.86 2.55
C VAL A 77 -3.53 11.06 1.60
N GLY A 78 -3.37 12.28 2.15
CA GLY A 78 -3.10 13.49 1.37
C GLY A 78 -1.80 13.46 0.56
N THR A 79 -0.73 12.85 1.08
CA THR A 79 0.52 12.68 0.31
C THR A 79 0.33 11.70 -0.84
N VAL A 80 -0.37 10.59 -0.62
CA VAL A 80 -0.71 9.65 -1.71
C VAL A 80 -1.63 10.30 -2.74
N ALA A 81 -2.61 11.09 -2.28
CA ALA A 81 -3.53 11.82 -3.15
C ALA A 81 -2.77 12.84 -4.02
N ALA A 82 -1.86 13.62 -3.42
CA ALA A 82 -1.03 14.58 -4.15
C ALA A 82 -0.12 13.89 -5.18
N TYR A 83 0.45 12.72 -4.84
CA TYR A 83 1.25 11.93 -5.77
C TYR A 83 0.40 11.42 -6.94
N VAL A 84 -0.78 10.84 -6.66
CA VAL A 84 -1.71 10.36 -7.68
C VAL A 84 -2.18 11.50 -8.59
N ALA A 85 -2.52 12.66 -8.01
CA ALA A 85 -2.87 13.87 -8.75
C ALA A 85 -1.70 14.38 -9.63
N ALA A 86 -0.47 14.31 -9.15
CA ALA A 86 0.73 14.66 -9.93
C ALA A 86 0.97 13.71 -11.11
N LEU A 87 0.49 12.47 -11.03
CA LEU A 87 0.43 11.54 -12.17
C LEU A 87 -0.76 11.79 -13.11
N GLY A 88 -1.70 12.69 -12.74
CA GLY A 88 -2.92 12.97 -13.50
C GLY A 88 -4.08 12.01 -13.18
N GLY A 89 -4.01 11.29 -12.06
CA GLY A 89 -5.07 10.41 -11.59
C GLY A 89 -5.88 10.99 -10.43
N GLU A 90 -6.88 10.23 -10.00
CA GLU A 90 -7.72 10.52 -8.84
C GLU A 90 -7.56 9.39 -7.81
N LEU A 91 -7.48 9.74 -6.53
CA LEU A 91 -7.36 8.76 -5.45
C LEU A 91 -8.75 8.48 -4.87
N GLU A 92 -9.21 7.24 -4.99
CA GLU A 92 -10.37 6.75 -4.24
C GLU A 92 -9.94 6.09 -2.93
N VAL A 93 -10.60 6.47 -1.83
CA VAL A 93 -10.45 5.79 -0.53
C VAL A 93 -11.56 4.78 -0.37
N VAL A 94 -11.21 3.51 -0.12
CA VAL A 94 -12.19 2.42 0.00
C VAL A 94 -12.18 1.84 1.41
N ALA A 95 -13.33 1.90 2.08
CA ALA A 95 -13.61 1.15 3.29
C ALA A 95 -14.11 -0.27 2.95
N ASN A 96 -13.62 -1.28 3.67
CA ASN A 96 -14.06 -2.67 3.52
C ASN A 96 -14.69 -3.17 4.83
N PHE A 97 -15.98 -3.49 4.76
CA PHE A 97 -16.77 -4.05 5.83
C PHE A 97 -17.12 -5.50 5.48
N ASN A 98 -16.31 -6.46 5.93
CA ASN A 98 -16.56 -7.89 5.72
C ASN A 98 -16.92 -8.28 4.27
N GLY A 99 -16.23 -7.67 3.30
CA GLY A 99 -16.45 -7.90 1.86
C GLY A 99 -17.30 -6.83 1.18
N THR A 100 -18.06 -6.02 1.93
CA THR A 100 -18.76 -4.85 1.39
C THR A 100 -17.78 -3.69 1.25
N ARG A 101 -17.57 -3.23 0.01
CA ARG A 101 -16.67 -2.12 -0.31
C ARG A 101 -17.47 -0.83 -0.49
N VAL A 102 -17.05 0.24 0.19
CA VAL A 102 -17.66 1.57 0.08
C VAL A 102 -16.57 2.59 -0.24
N VAL A 103 -16.73 3.35 -1.32
CA VAL A 103 -15.87 4.51 -1.63
C VAL A 103 -16.29 5.65 -0.71
N VAL A 104 -15.33 6.20 0.03
CA VAL A 104 -15.58 7.23 1.06
C VAL A 104 -15.06 8.62 0.69
N ALA A 105 -14.15 8.70 -0.29
CA ALA A 105 -13.60 9.93 -0.85
C ALA A 105 -13.01 9.64 -2.22
#